data_AF-A0A7J0FB02-F1
#
_entry.id   AF-A0A7J0FB02-F1
#
_cell.length_a   1.000
_cell.length_b   1.000
_cell.length_c   1.000
_cell.angle_alpha   90.00
_cell.angle_beta   90.00
_cell.angle_gamma   90.00
#
_symmetry.space_group_name_H-M   'P 1'
#
loop_
_entity.id
_entity.type
_entity.pdbx_description
1 polymer ?
#
loop_
_entity_poly.entity_id
_entity_poly.type
_entity_poly.pdbx_seq_one_letter_code
_entity_poly.pdbx_strand_id
1 'polypeptide(L)'
;MSEQQNGNLQDQPWAELKLPELLFTDPVRGVHADVENEWDLLRQSACQIAAGRALWKHVVHDPLAELLAGEAFLRGFYEKIKKDRLNNAREVSGVILAIRTMWFDAKIEAALDSFYGGGAQVVILGAGW
;
A
#
# COMPACT_ATOMS: atom_id res chain seq x y z
N MET A 1 18.67 -32.86 -3.32
CA MET A 1 19.34 -31.61 -3.72
C MET A 1 18.57 -30.98 -4.86
N SER A 2 17.95 -29.83 -4.59
CA SER A 2 17.46 -28.86 -5.57
C SER A 2 17.17 -27.58 -4.79
N GLU A 3 18.23 -26.99 -4.23
CA GLU A 3 18.21 -25.62 -3.72
C GLU A 3 18.48 -24.69 -4.90
N GLN A 4 17.42 -24.14 -5.49
CA GLN A 4 17.41 -23.03 -6.46
C GLN A 4 15.91 -22.84 -6.76
N GLN A 5 15.22 -21.78 -6.35
CA GLN A 5 15.52 -20.37 -6.53
C GLN A 5 14.93 -19.58 -5.35
N ASN A 6 15.73 -19.29 -4.32
CA ASN A 6 15.46 -18.07 -3.57
C ASN A 6 15.86 -16.95 -4.53
N GLY A 7 14.85 -16.29 -5.11
CA GLY A 7 15.03 -15.16 -6.00
C GLY A 7 16.03 -14.20 -5.37
N ASN A 8 17.17 -14.05 -6.06
CA ASN A 8 18.24 -13.18 -5.63
C ASN A 8 17.73 -11.73 -5.69
N LEU A 9 17.10 -11.26 -4.61
CA LEU A 9 16.68 -9.87 -4.38
C LEU A 9 17.90 -9.00 -3.98
N GLN A 10 19.12 -9.43 -4.32
CA GLN A 10 20.29 -8.58 -4.19
C GLN A 10 20.25 -7.53 -5.30
N ASP A 11 20.16 -6.28 -4.85
CA ASP A 11 20.55 -5.07 -5.58
C ASP A 11 19.73 -4.68 -6.82
N GLN A 12 18.40 -4.64 -6.72
CA GLN A 12 17.73 -3.53 -7.40
C GLN A 12 17.88 -2.27 -6.52
N PRO A 13 18.56 -1.21 -7.00
CA PRO A 13 18.55 0.06 -6.29
C PRO A 13 17.09 0.44 -6.12
N TRP A 14 16.63 0.53 -4.87
CA TRP A 14 15.24 0.86 -4.61
C TRP A 14 14.97 2.17 -5.33
N ALA A 15 14.03 2.13 -6.29
CA ALA A 15 13.78 3.26 -7.16
C ALA A 15 13.49 4.49 -6.31
N GLU A 16 14.11 5.62 -6.65
CA GLU A 16 13.83 6.88 -5.98
C GLU A 16 12.31 7.10 -5.91
N LEU A 17 11.84 7.56 -4.75
CA LEU A 17 10.42 7.84 -4.55
C LEU A 17 9.97 8.90 -5.55
N LYS A 18 9.22 8.47 -6.58
CA LYS A 18 8.54 9.34 -7.51
C LYS A 18 7.12 9.56 -7.03
N LEU A 19 6.80 10.80 -6.68
CA LEU A 19 5.46 11.18 -6.24
C LEU A 19 4.60 11.55 -7.46
N PRO A 20 3.33 11.12 -7.52
CA PRO A 20 2.40 11.54 -8.57
C PRO A 20 2.18 13.06 -8.57
N GLU A 21 2.18 13.68 -9.75
CA GLU A 21 1.93 15.12 -9.90
C GLU A 21 0.56 15.54 -9.32
N LEU A 22 -0.41 14.63 -9.40
CA LEU A 22 -1.78 14.86 -8.90
C LEU A 22 -1.81 15.18 -7.39
N LEU A 23 -0.82 14.70 -6.61
CA LEU A 23 -0.68 15.02 -5.19
C LEU A 23 -0.50 16.51 -4.91
N PHE A 24 0.02 17.27 -5.89
CA PHE A 24 0.30 18.69 -5.74
C PHE A 24 -0.84 19.60 -6.18
N THR A 25 -1.97 19.03 -6.63
CA THR A 25 -3.16 19.81 -6.94
C THR A 25 -3.87 20.27 -5.67
N ASP A 26 -4.41 21.49 -5.67
CA ASP A 26 -5.06 22.09 -4.50
C ASP A 26 -6.16 21.20 -3.88
N PRO A 27 -7.03 20.53 -4.66
CA PRO A 27 -8.06 19.66 -4.07
C PRO A 27 -7.46 18.49 -3.28
N VAL A 28 -6.41 17.86 -3.82
CA VAL A 28 -5.77 16.70 -3.19
C VAL A 28 -4.96 17.13 -1.97
N ARG A 29 -4.25 18.26 -2.05
CA ARG A 29 -3.55 18.83 -0.89
C ARG A 29 -4.52 19.23 0.23
N GLY A 30 -5.68 19.78 -0.12
CA GLY A 30 -6.73 20.12 0.84
C GLY A 30 -7.19 18.90 1.63
N VAL A 31 -7.50 17.80 0.92
CA VAL A 31 -7.91 16.53 1.57
C VAL A 31 -6.86 16.03 2.55
N HIS A 32 -5.58 16.01 2.16
CA HIS A 32 -4.51 15.52 3.04
C HIS A 32 -4.19 16.49 4.19
N ALA A 33 -4.31 17.80 3.97
CA ALA A 33 -4.16 18.79 5.03
C ALA A 33 -5.22 18.62 6.11
N ASP A 34 -6.47 18.33 5.74
CA ASP A 34 -7.54 18.07 6.71
C ASP A 34 -7.23 16.81 7.55
N VAL A 35 -6.76 15.73 6.91
CA VAL A 35 -6.34 14.50 7.60
C VAL A 35 -5.21 14.74 8.60
N GLU A 36 -4.25 15.58 8.25
CA GLU A 36 -3.12 15.93 9.13
C GLU A 36 -3.54 16.84 10.29
N ASN A 37 -4.40 17.83 10.02
CA ASN A 37 -4.76 18.87 10.99
C ASN A 37 -5.86 18.43 11.98
N GLU A 38 -6.82 17.60 11.55
CA GLU A 38 -7.99 17.24 12.35
C GLU A 38 -7.73 16.14 13.39
N TRP A 39 -6.49 15.62 13.51
CA TRP A 39 -6.16 14.50 14.39
C TRP A 39 -7.06 13.27 14.18
N ASP A 40 -7.58 13.07 12.96
CA ASP A 40 -8.40 11.93 12.61
C ASP A 40 -7.53 10.66 12.49
N LEU A 41 -7.35 9.97 13.61
CA LEU A 41 -6.55 8.75 13.70
C LEU A 41 -7.01 7.66 12.72
N LEU A 42 -8.31 7.62 12.37
CA LEU A 42 -8.83 6.63 11.44
C LEU A 42 -8.35 6.94 10.02
N ARG A 43 -8.44 8.20 9.58
CA ARG A 43 -7.94 8.63 8.26
C ARG A 43 -6.42 8.58 8.18
N GLN A 44 -5.72 8.93 9.25
CA GLN A 44 -4.26 8.81 9.28
C GLN A 44 -3.81 7.35 9.13
N SER A 45 -4.50 6.41 9.80
CA SER A 45 -4.29 4.97 9.63
C SER A 45 -4.56 4.52 8.19
N ALA A 46 -5.65 5.00 7.58
CA ALA A 46 -5.97 4.73 6.17
C ALA A 46 -4.84 5.21 5.23
N CYS A 47 -4.37 6.45 5.38
CA CYS A 47 -3.25 7.00 4.61
C CYS A 47 -1.95 6.20 4.79
N GLN A 48 -1.63 5.74 6.02
CA GLN A 48 -0.48 4.87 6.27
C GLN A 48 -0.60 3.52 5.58
N ILE A 49 -1.80 2.94 5.60
CA ILE A 49 -2.08 1.67 4.92
C ILE A 49 -1.93 1.84 3.40
N ALA A 50 -2.50 2.90 2.83
CA ALA A 50 -2.38 3.23 1.41
C ALA A 50 -0.91 3.44 1.02
N ALA A 51 -0.11 4.13 1.85
CA ALA A 51 1.33 4.32 1.60
C ALA A 51 2.08 2.98 1.53
N GLY A 52 1.73 2.04 2.41
CA GLY A 52 2.26 0.68 2.36
C GLY A 52 1.92 -0.03 1.05
N ARG A 53 0.66 0.02 0.59
CA ARG A 53 0.24 -0.57 -0.69
C ARG A 53 0.97 0.06 -1.87
N ALA A 54 1.09 1.38 -1.88
CA ALA A 54 1.79 2.15 -2.90
C ALA A 54 3.27 1.76 -3.04
N LEU A 55 3.99 1.64 -1.91
CA LEU A 55 5.42 1.33 -1.93
C LEU A 55 5.71 -0.16 -2.20
N TRP A 56 4.73 -1.03 -2.01
CA TRP A 56 4.77 -2.44 -2.37
C TRP A 56 4.07 -2.74 -3.71
N LYS A 57 3.97 -1.75 -4.62
CA LYS A 57 3.25 -1.86 -5.90
C LYS A 57 3.73 -2.94 -6.88
N HIS A 58 4.90 -3.53 -6.63
CA HIS A 58 5.43 -4.65 -7.41
C HIS A 58 4.71 -5.98 -7.09
N VAL A 59 4.02 -6.06 -5.95
CA VAL A 59 3.19 -7.20 -5.54
C VAL A 59 1.71 -6.83 -5.33
N VAL A 60 1.41 -5.57 -4.98
CA VAL A 60 0.05 -5.07 -4.85
C VAL A 60 -0.30 -4.18 -6.04
N HIS A 61 -1.41 -4.45 -6.73
CA HIS A 61 -1.87 -3.59 -7.82
C HIS A 61 -3.01 -2.66 -7.37
N ASP A 62 -2.64 -1.59 -6.68
CA ASP A 62 -3.58 -0.53 -6.28
C ASP A 62 -3.19 0.80 -6.97
N PRO A 63 -3.89 1.21 -8.05
CA PRO A 63 -3.56 2.41 -8.80
C PRO A 63 -3.88 3.71 -8.06
N LEU A 64 -4.68 3.68 -6.99
CA LEU A 64 -5.06 4.87 -6.22
C LEU A 64 -4.25 5.01 -4.93
N ALA A 65 -3.52 3.98 -4.50
CA ALA A 65 -2.76 3.97 -3.25
C ALA A 65 -1.84 5.18 -3.07
N GLU A 66 -1.09 5.59 -4.11
CA GLU A 66 -0.20 6.76 -4.01
C GLU A 66 -0.99 8.06 -3.78
N LEU A 67 -2.14 8.23 -4.44
CA LEU A 67 -3.00 9.40 -4.26
C LEU A 67 -3.64 9.44 -2.86
N LEU A 68 -4.12 8.29 -2.40
CA LEU A 68 -4.84 8.12 -1.13
C LEU A 68 -3.91 8.19 0.09
N ALA A 69 -2.64 7.84 -0.08
CA ALA A 69 -1.63 7.96 0.95
C ALA A 69 -1.28 9.43 1.25
N GLY A 70 -1.21 10.26 0.21
CA GLY A 70 -0.72 11.63 0.36
C GLY A 70 0.81 11.70 0.49
N GLU A 71 1.35 12.90 0.28
CA GLU A 71 2.80 13.13 0.25
C GLU A 71 3.48 12.76 1.58
N ALA A 72 2.94 13.24 2.71
CA ALA A 72 3.58 13.06 4.00
C ALA A 72 3.74 11.58 4.36
N PHE A 73 2.69 10.78 4.18
CA PHE A 73 2.74 9.35 4.49
C PHE A 73 3.58 8.56 3.49
N LEU A 74 3.54 8.90 2.19
CA LEU A 74 4.44 8.26 1.20
C LEU A 74 5.91 8.48 1.55
N ARG A 75 6.30 9.73 1.84
CA ARG A 75 7.68 10.06 2.23
C ARG A 75 8.06 9.38 3.54
N GLY A 76 7.21 9.49 4.56
CA GLY A 76 7.47 8.89 5.87
C GLY A 76 7.65 7.38 5.79
N PHE A 77 6.78 6.69 5.04
CA PHE A 77 6.84 5.24 4.89
C PHE A 77 8.04 4.81 4.03
N TYR A 78 8.38 5.57 2.98
CA TYR A 78 9.57 5.32 2.16
C TYR A 78 10.85 5.41 2.99
N GLU A 79 11.00 6.47 3.79
CA GLU A 79 12.16 6.61 4.69
C GLU A 79 12.20 5.52 5.75
N LYS A 80 11.05 5.03 6.23
CA LYS A 80 10.97 3.89 7.13
C LYS A 80 11.51 2.61 6.48
N ILE A 81 11.05 2.28 5.27
CA ILE A 81 11.55 1.13 4.49
C ILE A 81 13.06 1.26 4.25
N LYS A 82 13.52 2.44 3.86
CA LYS A 82 14.94 2.73 3.63
C LYS A 82 15.76 2.49 4.90
N LYS A 83 15.28 2.98 6.04
CA LYS A 83 15.91 2.77 7.36
C LYS A 83 15.94 1.30 7.75
N ASP A 84 14.86 0.55 7.55
CA ASP A 84 14.81 -0.89 7.85
C ASP A 84 15.90 -1.64 7.09
N ARG A 85 16.11 -1.30 5.81
CA ARG A 85 17.16 -1.90 4.99
C ARG A 85 18.57 -1.52 5.40
N LEU A 86 18.82 -0.24 5.65
CA LEU A 86 20.13 0.24 6.10
C LEU A 86 20.55 -0.42 7.41
N ASN A 87 19.57 -0.74 8.26
CA ASN A 87 19.80 -1.43 9.54
C ASN A 87 19.79 -2.96 9.41
N ASN A 88 19.68 -3.52 8.20
CA ASN A 88 19.52 -4.95 7.97
C ASN A 88 18.42 -5.58 8.87
N ALA A 89 17.29 -4.88 8.99
CA ALA A 89 16.19 -5.33 9.81
C ALA A 89 15.67 -6.69 9.32
N ARG A 90 15.34 -7.57 10.26
CA ARG A 90 14.75 -8.89 9.95
C ARG A 90 13.44 -8.77 9.19
N GLU A 91 12.70 -7.68 9.42
CA GLU A 91 11.40 -7.40 8.82
C GLU A 91 11.44 -6.00 8.21
N VAL A 92 10.95 -5.88 6.97
CA VAL A 92 10.85 -4.61 6.25
C VAL A 92 9.42 -4.07 6.42
N SER A 93 9.30 -2.77 6.69
CA SER A 93 8.00 -2.12 6.81
C SER A 93 7.12 -2.31 5.58
N GLY A 94 5.84 -2.62 5.83
CA GLY A 94 4.81 -2.73 4.79
C GLY A 94 4.64 -4.11 4.16
N VAL A 95 5.52 -5.07 4.41
CA VAL A 95 5.35 -6.46 3.93
C VAL A 95 3.97 -7.02 4.33
N ILE A 96 3.59 -6.84 5.59
CA ILE A 96 2.29 -7.31 6.10
C ILE A 96 1.10 -6.63 5.41
N LEU A 97 1.25 -5.37 5.01
CA LEU A 97 0.20 -4.64 4.30
C LEU A 97 0.02 -5.21 2.89
N ALA A 98 1.13 -5.55 2.21
CA ALA A 98 1.10 -6.20 0.92
C ALA A 98 0.44 -7.60 0.97
N ILE A 99 0.87 -8.44 1.92
CA ILE A 99 0.29 -9.78 2.12
C ILE A 99 -1.20 -9.68 2.43
N ARG A 100 -1.58 -8.75 3.32
CA ARG A 100 -2.98 -8.53 3.69
C ARG A 100 -3.82 -8.15 2.47
N THR A 101 -3.36 -7.23 1.64
CA THR A 101 -4.08 -6.83 0.41
C THR A 101 -4.22 -8.00 -0.55
N MET A 102 -3.14 -8.70 -0.89
CA MET A 102 -3.20 -9.86 -1.78
C MET A 102 -4.16 -10.95 -1.27
N TRP A 103 -4.20 -11.17 0.05
CA TRP A 103 -5.11 -12.15 0.62
C TRP A 103 -6.58 -11.75 0.46
N PHE A 104 -6.93 -10.49 0.78
CA PHE A 104 -8.31 -10.02 0.62
C PHE A 104 -8.73 -9.98 -0.85
N ASP A 105 -7.86 -9.51 -1.75
CA ASP A 105 -8.11 -9.50 -3.20
C ASP A 105 -8.43 -10.90 -3.70
N ALA A 106 -7.60 -11.90 -3.35
CA ALA A 106 -7.83 -13.29 -3.73
C ALA A 106 -9.12 -13.88 -3.14
N LYS A 107 -9.53 -13.46 -1.94
CA LYS A 107 -10.80 -13.91 -1.33
C LYS A 107 -12.01 -13.29 -2.01
N ILE A 108 -11.94 -12.02 -2.39
CA ILE A 108 -13.01 -11.36 -3.13
C ILE A 108 -13.13 -11.99 -4.52
N GLU A 109 -12.02 -12.16 -5.24
CA GLU A 109 -11.99 -12.80 -6.56
C GLU A 109 -12.60 -14.22 -6.51
N ALA A 110 -12.14 -15.07 -5.59
CA ALA A 110 -12.70 -16.41 -5.42
C ALA A 110 -14.20 -16.40 -5.06
N ALA A 111 -14.65 -15.41 -4.29
CA ALA A 111 -16.07 -15.27 -3.97
C ALA A 111 -16.88 -14.92 -5.23
N LEU A 112 -16.40 -13.98 -6.06
CA LEU A 112 -17.05 -13.60 -7.31
C LEU A 112 -17.16 -14.78 -8.28
N ASP A 113 -16.11 -15.60 -8.40
CA ASP A 113 -16.08 -16.76 -9.29
C ASP A 113 -17.01 -17.91 -8.85
N SER A 114 -17.29 -18.02 -7.55
CA SER A 114 -18.04 -19.15 -6.99
C SER A 114 -19.53 -19.19 -7.34
N PHE A 115 -20.11 -18.07 -7.80
CA PHE A 115 -21.55 -17.95 -8.02
C PHE A 115 -22.01 -18.32 -9.45
N TYR A 116 -21.14 -18.85 -10.32
CA TYR A 116 -21.50 -19.37 -11.66
C TYR A 116 -22.41 -18.43 -12.49
N GLY A 117 -22.18 -17.11 -12.43
CA GLY A 117 -22.99 -16.10 -13.12
C GLY A 117 -24.24 -15.62 -12.38
N GLY A 118 -24.50 -16.12 -11.16
CA GLY A 118 -25.37 -15.46 -10.19
C GLY A 118 -24.72 -14.19 -9.64
N GLY A 119 -25.54 -13.17 -9.34
CA GLY A 119 -25.03 -11.89 -8.82
C GLY A 119 -24.42 -12.06 -7.42
N ALA A 120 -23.10 -11.93 -7.32
CA ALA A 120 -22.42 -11.86 -6.03
C ALA A 120 -22.59 -10.46 -5.41
N GLN A 121 -22.80 -10.39 -4.09
CA GLN A 121 -22.80 -9.14 -3.34
C GLN A 121 -21.60 -9.12 -2.39
N VAL A 122 -20.77 -8.09 -2.50
CA VAL A 122 -19.61 -7.87 -1.64
C VAL A 122 -19.86 -6.66 -0.75
N VAL A 123 -19.63 -6.80 0.55
CA VAL A 123 -19.73 -5.71 1.53
C VAL A 123 -18.37 -5.56 2.21
N ILE A 124 -17.78 -4.38 2.11
CA ILE A 124 -16.50 -4.03 2.76
C ILE A 124 -16.81 -3.12 3.94
N LEU A 125 -16.57 -3.62 5.16
CA LEU A 125 -16.81 -2.88 6.40
C LEU A 125 -15.55 -2.10 6.80
N GLY A 126 -15.75 -0.86 7.28
CA GLY A 126 -14.62 0.01 7.62
C GLY A 126 -13.74 0.32 6.41
N ALA A 127 -14.35 0.48 5.24
CA ALA A 127 -13.66 0.48 3.95
C ALA A 127 -12.50 1.49 3.85
N GLY A 128 -12.61 2.62 4.57
CA GLY A 128 -11.55 3.63 4.60
C GLY A 128 -11.01 3.88 3.20
N TRP A 129 -9.69 3.99 3.09
CA TRP A 129 -8.99 3.81 1.84
C TRP A 129 -7.56 3.32 2.08
#